data_AF-A0A1E4U1J3-F1
#
_entry.id   AF-A0A1E4U1J3-F1
#
_cell.length_a   1.000
_cell.length_b   1.000
_cell.length_c   1.000
_cell.angle_alpha   90.00
_cell.angle_beta   90.00
_cell.angle_gamma   90.00
#
_symmetry.space_group_name_H-M   'P 1'
#
loop_
_entity.id
_entity.type
_entity.pdbx_description
1 polymer ?
#
loop_
_entity_poly.entity_id
_entity_poly.type
_entity_poly.pdbx_seq_one_letter_code
_entity_poly.pdbx_strand_id
1 'polypeptide(L)'
;MGFKYLIPKSSKILFIGEILVLTALQWKFTVFPFWFQNNNYSVSSIFLIIFIVLSNVFIIFLWAINYLSFIDNSTPILDEVIIREYLELRPSRDLDPAVSRRKWEKIAQSATLSVTKSLDLTPKDYSYSHLDCKNRFREIIRKFDNKLSGPYVTKNLNEIRGFDKVLMVALNMWKDDTEAKFEKLNKDFDKYVSK
;
A
#
# COMPACT_ATOMS: atom_id res chain seq x y z
N MET A 1 25.50 -7.39 -2.64
CA MET A 1 25.13 -8.34 -3.70
C MET A 1 23.61 -8.30 -3.80
N GLY A 2 22.93 -7.80 -4.82
CA GLY A 2 23.30 -7.62 -6.23
C GLY A 2 22.21 -8.27 -7.07
N PHE A 3 21.03 -7.65 -7.20
CA PHE A 3 20.09 -7.90 -8.29
C PHE A 3 19.44 -6.56 -8.69
N LYS A 4 20.04 -5.94 -9.71
CA LYS A 4 19.44 -4.89 -10.55
C LYS A 4 18.41 -5.58 -11.45
N TYR A 5 17.12 -5.35 -11.22
CA TYR A 5 16.14 -5.32 -12.31
C TYR A 5 15.14 -4.21 -12.00
N LEU A 6 15.37 -3.09 -12.68
CA LEU A 6 14.62 -1.83 -12.68
C LEU A 6 13.51 -1.92 -13.73
N ILE A 7 12.29 -1.49 -13.39
CA ILE A 7 11.36 -0.89 -14.37
C ILE A 7 10.67 0.34 -13.72
N PRO A 8 11.31 1.53 -13.78
CA PRO A 8 10.77 2.81 -13.28
C PRO A 8 9.89 3.52 -14.33
N LYS A 9 8.82 4.22 -13.95
CA LYS A 9 7.74 4.76 -14.83
C LYS A 9 8.06 5.48 -16.16
N SER A 10 9.28 5.92 -16.49
CA SER A 10 9.63 6.20 -17.90
C SER A 10 9.50 4.95 -18.77
N SER A 11 9.74 3.77 -18.18
CA SER A 11 9.44 2.45 -18.70
C SER A 11 8.03 1.98 -18.40
N LYS A 12 7.12 2.76 -17.75
CA LYS A 12 5.66 2.53 -17.83
C LYS A 12 5.05 3.20 -19.06
N ILE A 13 5.56 4.35 -19.53
CA ILE A 13 5.12 4.97 -20.79
C ILE A 13 5.78 4.28 -21.99
N LEU A 14 7.07 3.93 -21.89
CA LEU A 14 7.70 3.01 -22.84
C LEU A 14 7.11 1.59 -22.74
N PHE A 15 6.75 1.05 -21.56
CA PHE A 15 6.01 -0.23 -21.46
C PHE A 15 4.61 -0.14 -22.02
N ILE A 16 3.83 0.89 -21.72
CA ILE A 16 2.47 1.01 -22.23
C ILE A 16 2.55 1.18 -23.75
N GLY A 17 3.56 1.90 -24.26
CA GLY A 17 3.92 1.94 -25.66
C GLY A 17 4.32 0.57 -26.22
N GLU A 18 5.19 -0.18 -25.55
CA GLU A 18 5.62 -1.53 -25.96
C GLU A 18 4.49 -2.55 -25.85
N ILE A 19 3.60 -2.45 -24.88
CA ILE A 19 2.40 -3.26 -24.71
C ILE A 19 1.36 -2.88 -25.76
N LEU A 20 1.16 -1.59 -26.07
CA LEU A 20 0.33 -1.16 -27.20
C LEU A 20 0.93 -1.61 -28.52
N VAL A 21 2.26 -1.59 -28.67
CA VAL A 21 2.96 -2.07 -29.87
C VAL A 21 2.88 -3.58 -29.96
N LEU A 22 3.00 -4.33 -28.86
CA LEU A 22 2.92 -5.80 -28.82
C LEU A 22 1.48 -6.29 -28.97
N THR A 23 0.50 -5.60 -28.37
CA THR A 23 -0.93 -5.88 -28.57
C THR A 23 -1.40 -5.44 -29.95
N ALA A 24 -0.90 -4.32 -30.50
CA ALA A 24 -1.18 -3.90 -31.87
C ALA A 24 -0.45 -4.78 -32.90
N LEU A 25 0.78 -5.24 -32.63
CA LEU A 25 1.45 -6.26 -33.44
C LEU A 25 0.68 -7.57 -33.37
N GLN A 26 0.29 -8.03 -32.18
CA GLN A 26 -0.55 -9.21 -32.04
C GLN A 26 -1.83 -9.05 -32.87
N TRP A 27 -2.57 -7.96 -32.73
CA TRP A 27 -3.76 -7.70 -33.56
C TRP A 27 -3.48 -7.73 -35.06
N LYS A 28 -2.37 -7.14 -35.53
CA LYS A 28 -1.95 -7.18 -36.94
C LYS A 28 -1.54 -8.58 -37.41
N PHE A 29 -0.96 -9.41 -36.56
CA PHE A 29 -0.44 -10.74 -36.92
C PHE A 29 -1.41 -11.88 -36.63
N THR A 30 -2.41 -11.70 -35.76
CA THR A 30 -3.33 -12.77 -35.35
C THR A 30 -4.78 -12.51 -35.73
N VAL A 31 -5.28 -11.26 -35.63
CA VAL A 31 -6.68 -10.94 -35.94
C VAL A 31 -6.85 -10.63 -37.43
N PHE A 32 -5.89 -9.94 -38.03
CA PHE A 32 -5.95 -9.55 -39.45
C PHE A 32 -5.95 -10.74 -40.44
N PRO A 33 -5.16 -11.81 -40.24
CA PRO A 33 -5.23 -13.01 -41.10
C PRO A 33 -6.47 -13.86 -40.82
N PHE A 34 -6.97 -13.86 -39.57
CA PHE A 34 -8.12 -14.65 -39.14
C PHE A 34 -9.44 -14.11 -39.71
N TRP A 35 -9.56 -12.79 -39.90
CA TRP A 35 -10.72 -12.17 -40.56
C TRP A 35 -10.76 -12.44 -42.07
N PHE A 36 -9.60 -12.75 -42.69
CA PHE A 36 -9.51 -13.09 -44.11
C PHE A 36 -9.68 -14.58 -44.40
N GLN A 37 -9.58 -15.45 -43.39
CA GLN A 37 -9.70 -16.91 -43.57
C GLN A 37 -11.13 -17.40 -43.33
N ASN A 38 -11.89 -17.31 -44.40
CA ASN A 38 -13.24 -17.82 -44.54
C ASN A 38 -13.30 -19.34 -44.27
N ASN A 39 -14.05 -19.74 -43.23
CA ASN A 39 -14.80 -21.01 -43.09
C ASN A 39 -14.09 -22.38 -43.29
N ASN A 40 -12.88 -22.60 -42.78
CA ASN A 40 -12.38 -23.97 -42.48
C ASN A 40 -11.29 -23.93 -41.40
N TYR A 41 -11.64 -24.26 -40.15
CA TYR A 41 -10.67 -24.33 -39.05
C TYR A 41 -9.75 -25.54 -39.25
N SER A 42 -8.53 -25.30 -39.72
CA SER A 42 -7.49 -26.31 -39.74
C SER A 42 -6.93 -26.54 -38.33
N VAL A 43 -6.31 -27.70 -38.08
CA VAL A 43 -5.61 -28.00 -36.82
C VAL A 43 -4.61 -26.89 -36.45
N SER A 44 -3.96 -26.28 -37.46
CA SER A 44 -3.05 -25.13 -37.30
C SER A 44 -3.74 -23.91 -36.67
N SER A 45 -4.99 -23.64 -37.03
CA SER A 45 -5.80 -22.54 -36.49
C SER A 45 -6.11 -22.73 -35.00
N ILE A 46 -6.32 -23.97 -34.56
CA ILE A 46 -6.56 -24.31 -33.15
C ILE A 46 -5.28 -24.13 -32.33
N PHE A 47 -4.13 -24.57 -32.84
CA PHE A 47 -2.83 -24.37 -32.18
C PHE A 47 -2.50 -22.89 -31.98
N LEU A 48 -2.82 -22.04 -32.97
CA LEU A 48 -2.57 -20.61 -32.91
C LEU A 48 -3.43 -19.93 -31.83
N ILE A 49 -4.71 -20.32 -31.70
CA ILE A 49 -5.60 -19.83 -30.62
C ILE A 49 -5.04 -20.23 -29.24
N ILE A 50 -4.63 -21.49 -29.07
CA ILE A 50 -4.05 -21.98 -27.81
C ILE A 50 -2.79 -21.18 -27.45
N PHE A 51 -1.92 -20.92 -28.42
CA PHE A 51 -0.71 -20.14 -28.19
C PHE A 51 -1.00 -18.68 -27.77
N ILE A 52 -2.01 -18.03 -28.38
CA ILE A 52 -2.45 -16.69 -27.98
C ILE A 52 -2.99 -16.69 -26.55
N VAL A 53 -3.83 -17.67 -26.20
CA VAL A 53 -4.39 -17.76 -24.84
C VAL A 53 -3.28 -17.97 -23.81
N LEU A 54 -2.35 -18.90 -24.08
CA LEU A 54 -1.23 -19.19 -23.19
C LEU A 54 -0.29 -17.99 -23.00
N SER A 55 0.01 -17.25 -24.08
CA SER A 55 0.85 -16.03 -23.98
C SER A 55 0.18 -14.93 -23.15
N ASN A 56 -1.13 -14.72 -23.31
CA ASN A 56 -1.86 -13.74 -22.49
C ASN A 56 -1.90 -14.14 -21.01
N VAL A 57 -2.15 -15.42 -20.71
CA VAL A 57 -2.10 -15.95 -19.34
C VAL A 57 -0.70 -15.76 -18.74
N PHE A 58 0.34 -16.01 -19.51
CA PHE A 58 1.72 -15.83 -19.07
C PHE A 58 2.06 -14.37 -18.75
N ILE A 59 1.60 -13.42 -19.57
CA ILE A 59 1.79 -11.98 -19.32
C ILE A 59 1.08 -11.55 -18.03
N ILE A 60 -0.17 -12.00 -17.81
CA ILE A 60 -0.93 -11.71 -16.58
C ILE A 60 -0.22 -12.30 -15.36
N PHE A 61 0.33 -13.51 -15.49
CA PHE A 61 1.08 -14.16 -14.42
C PHE A 61 2.35 -13.39 -14.05
N LEU A 62 3.15 -12.96 -15.04
CA LEU A 62 4.32 -12.12 -14.79
C LEU A 62 3.96 -10.77 -14.15
N TRP A 63 2.80 -10.20 -14.52
CA TRP A 63 2.27 -9.00 -13.88
C TRP A 63 1.94 -9.23 -12.41
N ALA A 64 1.27 -10.34 -12.07
CA ALA A 64 0.91 -10.68 -10.70
C ALA A 64 2.15 -10.87 -9.80
N ILE A 65 3.19 -11.55 -10.28
CA ILE A 65 4.44 -11.74 -9.52
C ILE A 65 5.12 -10.40 -9.21
N ASN A 66 5.26 -9.53 -10.20
CA ASN A 66 5.88 -8.22 -10.01
C ASN A 66 5.07 -7.34 -9.05
N TYR A 67 3.75 -7.41 -9.12
CA TYR A 67 2.87 -6.67 -8.22
C TYR A 67 3.00 -7.13 -6.77
N LEU A 68 3.02 -8.44 -6.52
CA LEU A 68 3.20 -9.01 -5.18
C LEU A 68 4.55 -8.59 -4.58
N SER A 69 5.63 -8.69 -5.36
CA SER A 69 6.97 -8.25 -4.94
C SER A 69 7.02 -6.77 -4.54
N PHE A 70 6.28 -5.91 -5.26
CA PHE A 70 6.18 -4.50 -4.91
C PHE A 70 5.48 -4.26 -3.56
N ILE A 71 4.39 -4.98 -3.29
CA ILE A 71 3.66 -4.88 -2.02
C ILE A 71 4.55 -5.34 -0.86
N ASP A 72 5.22 -6.47 -1.02
CA ASP A 72 6.04 -7.05 0.04
C ASP A 72 7.19 -6.12 0.45
N ASN A 73 7.78 -5.39 -0.51
CA ASN A 73 8.86 -4.45 -0.23
C ASN A 73 8.38 -3.09 0.30
N SER A 74 7.23 -2.60 -0.16
CA SER A 74 6.70 -1.29 0.25
C SER A 74 6.05 -1.30 1.64
N THR A 75 5.41 -2.41 2.02
CA THR A 75 4.68 -2.52 3.29
C THR A 75 5.52 -2.31 4.55
N PRO A 76 6.69 -2.95 4.75
CA PRO A 76 7.47 -2.75 5.97
C PRO A 76 8.00 -1.32 6.09
N ILE A 77 8.45 -0.73 4.98
CA ILE A 77 8.96 0.66 4.93
C ILE A 77 7.84 1.65 5.27
N LEU A 78 6.66 1.43 4.70
CA LEU A 78 5.49 2.25 4.95
C LEU A 78 5.06 2.16 6.42
N ASP A 79 4.98 0.96 6.98
CA ASP A 79 4.54 0.73 8.35
C ASP A 79 5.51 1.38 9.35
N GLU A 80 6.82 1.28 9.11
CA GLU A 80 7.85 1.93 9.95
C GLU A 80 7.73 3.45 9.92
N VAL A 81 7.61 4.05 8.74
CA VAL A 81 7.51 5.51 8.59
C VAL A 81 6.22 6.04 9.20
N ILE A 82 5.08 5.39 8.96
CA ILE A 82 3.79 5.80 9.54
C ILE A 82 3.85 5.80 11.06
N ILE A 83 4.39 4.74 11.67
CA ILE A 83 4.46 4.63 13.13
C ILE A 83 5.42 5.68 13.70
N ARG A 84 6.59 5.85 13.10
CA ARG A 84 7.58 6.84 13.55
C ARG A 84 7.02 8.27 13.48
N GLU A 85 6.48 8.65 12.33
CA GLU A 85 5.93 10.00 12.12
C GLU A 85 4.69 10.24 12.98
N TYR A 86 3.90 9.19 13.25
CA TYR A 86 2.79 9.28 14.21
C TYR A 86 3.28 9.62 15.62
N LEU A 87 4.35 8.97 16.09
CA LEU A 87 4.93 9.22 17.40
C LEU A 87 5.46 10.66 17.53
N GLU A 88 6.04 11.20 16.45
CA GLU A 88 6.58 12.55 16.42
C GLU A 88 5.48 13.63 16.32
N LEU A 89 4.48 13.45 15.45
CA LEU A 89 3.46 14.47 15.17
C LEU A 89 2.21 14.36 16.05
N ARG A 90 1.91 13.15 16.55
CA ARG A 90 0.77 12.80 17.40
C ARG A 90 -0.56 13.44 16.92
N PRO A 91 -1.02 13.13 15.71
CA PRO A 91 -2.20 13.75 15.09
C PRO A 91 -3.53 13.45 15.81
N SER A 92 -3.57 12.42 16.65
CA SER A 92 -4.78 11.98 17.33
C SER A 92 -5.09 12.80 18.59
N ARG A 93 -4.16 13.59 19.12
CA ARG A 93 -4.40 14.44 20.30
C ARG A 93 -5.21 15.69 19.98
N ASP A 94 -5.13 16.17 18.73
CA ASP A 94 -5.81 17.39 18.33
C ASP A 94 -7.32 17.16 18.15
N LEU A 95 -8.09 18.13 18.64
CA LEU A 95 -9.55 18.14 18.54
C LEU A 95 -10.03 18.92 17.31
N ASP A 96 -9.20 19.85 16.82
CA ASP A 96 -9.44 20.50 15.54
C ASP A 96 -9.18 19.48 14.40
N PRO A 97 -10.21 19.09 13.64
CA PRO A 97 -10.06 18.15 12.53
C PRO A 97 -9.10 18.65 11.46
N ALA A 98 -8.98 19.98 11.26
CA ALA A 98 -8.09 20.57 10.27
C ALA A 98 -6.62 20.40 10.66
N VAL A 99 -6.28 20.61 11.94
CA VAL A 99 -4.93 20.39 12.46
C VAL A 99 -4.56 18.92 12.38
N SER A 100 -5.45 18.02 12.82
CA SER A 100 -5.25 16.57 12.73
C SER A 100 -5.03 16.13 11.28
N ARG A 101 -5.84 16.64 10.34
CA ARG A 101 -5.71 16.36 8.91
C ARG A 101 -4.36 16.82 8.35
N ARG A 102 -3.92 18.04 8.64
CA ARG A 102 -2.62 18.56 8.18
C ARG A 102 -1.45 17.71 8.67
N LYS A 103 -1.52 17.23 9.92
CA LYS A 103 -0.50 16.31 10.46
C LYS A 103 -0.52 14.97 9.72
N TRP A 104 -1.69 14.40 9.45
CA TRP A 104 -1.78 13.18 8.63
C TRP A 104 -1.31 13.38 7.19
N GLU A 105 -1.50 14.56 6.61
CA GLU A 105 -0.95 14.92 5.29
C GLU A 105 0.58 14.96 5.30
N LYS A 106 1.20 15.48 6.38
CA LYS A 106 2.66 15.42 6.56
C LYS A 106 3.18 13.99 6.66
N ILE A 107 2.50 13.13 7.43
CA ILE A 107 2.82 11.70 7.53
C ILE A 107 2.77 11.06 6.13
N ALA A 108 1.72 11.36 5.36
CA ALA A 108 1.54 10.80 4.02
C ALA A 108 2.62 11.27 3.03
N GLN A 109 3.06 12.54 3.13
CA GLN A 109 4.19 13.05 2.36
C GLN A 109 5.50 12.36 2.74
N SER A 110 5.78 12.20 4.03
CA SER A 110 6.99 11.50 4.52
C SER A 110 7.01 10.03 4.09
N ALA A 111 5.88 9.34 4.22
CA ALA A 111 5.69 7.98 3.75
C ALA A 111 5.95 7.86 2.24
N THR A 112 5.36 8.77 1.46
CA THR A 112 5.56 8.81 0.00
C THR A 112 7.03 8.98 -0.35
N LEU A 113 7.71 9.96 0.26
CA LEU A 113 9.14 10.22 0.02
C LEU A 113 10.03 9.04 0.43
N SER A 114 9.75 8.44 1.58
CA SER A 114 10.55 7.34 2.13
C SER A 114 10.43 6.08 1.29
N VAL A 115 9.22 5.71 0.89
CA VAL A 115 8.99 4.57 -0.02
C VAL A 115 9.58 4.85 -1.40
N THR A 116 9.39 6.07 -1.90
CA THR A 116 9.95 6.49 -3.19
C THR A 116 11.47 6.38 -3.20
N LYS A 117 12.15 6.88 -2.17
CA LYS A 117 13.61 6.82 -2.04
C LYS A 117 14.11 5.38 -1.87
N SER A 118 13.42 4.59 -1.06
CA SER A 118 13.87 3.24 -0.71
C SER A 118 13.67 2.23 -1.85
N LEU A 119 12.66 2.45 -2.69
CA LEU A 119 12.36 1.62 -3.85
C LEU A 119 12.84 2.22 -5.18
N ASP A 120 13.62 3.31 -5.13
CA ASP A 120 14.14 4.05 -6.29
C ASP A 120 13.04 4.40 -7.32
N LEU A 121 11.92 4.90 -6.81
CA LEU A 121 10.74 5.31 -7.60
C LEU A 121 10.74 6.82 -7.83
N THR A 122 9.79 7.27 -8.64
CA THR A 122 9.48 8.69 -8.86
C THR A 122 8.22 9.10 -8.11
N PRO A 123 8.20 10.25 -7.39
CA PRO A 123 7.05 10.65 -6.55
C PRO A 123 5.75 10.91 -7.33
N LYS A 124 5.84 11.23 -8.62
CA LYS A 124 4.67 11.44 -9.49
C LYS A 124 3.85 10.17 -9.70
N ASP A 125 4.42 9.03 -9.32
CA ASP A 125 3.93 7.74 -9.75
C ASP A 125 3.28 6.92 -8.67
N TYR A 126 3.46 7.38 -7.44
CA TYR A 126 3.02 6.72 -6.23
C TYR A 126 2.96 7.76 -5.12
N SER A 127 1.78 7.91 -4.52
CA SER A 127 1.55 8.85 -3.42
C SER A 127 0.52 8.26 -2.49
N TYR A 128 0.80 8.30 -1.19
CA TYR A 128 -0.17 7.91 -0.18
C TYR A 128 -1.06 9.09 0.16
N SER A 129 -2.36 8.85 0.32
CA SER A 129 -3.24 9.85 0.91
C SER A 129 -3.13 9.84 2.43
N HIS A 130 -3.54 10.95 3.06
CA HIS A 130 -3.66 11.04 4.51
C HIS A 130 -4.64 9.99 5.07
N LEU A 131 -5.68 9.62 4.29
CA LEU A 131 -6.66 8.61 4.67
C LEU A 131 -6.05 7.20 4.63
N ASP A 132 -5.24 6.90 3.61
CA ASP A 132 -4.52 5.62 3.50
C ASP A 132 -3.60 5.42 4.70
N CYS A 133 -2.80 6.44 5.03
CA CYS A 133 -1.89 6.39 6.16
C CYS A 133 -2.64 6.22 7.50
N LYS A 134 -3.75 6.93 7.68
CA LYS A 134 -4.58 6.83 8.88
C LYS A 134 -5.22 5.44 9.03
N ASN A 135 -5.77 4.90 7.95
CA ASN A 135 -6.38 3.57 7.96
C ASN A 135 -5.34 2.48 8.18
N ARG A 136 -4.19 2.61 7.54
CA ARG A 136 -3.05 1.71 7.72
C ARG A 136 -2.53 1.74 9.15
N PHE A 137 -2.34 2.93 9.74
CA PHE A 137 -1.98 3.07 11.15
C PHE A 137 -2.95 2.31 12.07
N ARG A 138 -4.26 2.52 11.90
CA ARG A 138 -5.28 1.81 12.69
C ARG A 138 -5.18 0.31 12.51
N GLU A 139 -4.93 -0.16 11.29
CA GLU A 139 -4.77 -1.58 11.01
C GLU A 139 -3.55 -2.17 11.72
N ILE A 140 -2.39 -1.48 11.66
CA ILE A 140 -1.16 -1.87 12.37
C ILE A 140 -1.42 -1.97 13.87
N ILE A 141 -1.99 -0.91 14.45
CA ILE A 141 -2.27 -0.83 15.89
C ILE A 141 -3.27 -1.90 16.32
N ARG A 142 -4.35 -2.14 15.55
CA ARG A 142 -5.33 -3.18 15.85
C ARG A 142 -4.74 -4.59 15.77
N LYS A 143 -3.94 -4.87 14.74
CA LYS A 143 -3.23 -6.16 14.61
C LYS A 143 -2.29 -6.37 15.81
N PHE A 144 -1.60 -5.31 16.23
CA PHE A 144 -0.70 -5.37 17.38
C PHE A 144 -1.45 -5.52 18.71
N ASP A 145 -2.54 -4.79 18.94
CA ASP A 145 -3.37 -4.90 20.16
C ASP A 145 -3.99 -6.30 20.30
N ASN A 146 -4.45 -6.89 19.18
CA ASN A 146 -4.89 -8.29 19.14
C ASN A 146 -3.75 -9.28 19.44
N LYS A 147 -2.54 -8.99 18.95
CA LYS A 147 -1.34 -9.81 19.24
C LYS A 147 -0.96 -9.70 20.72
N LEU A 148 -1.15 -8.54 21.35
CA LEU A 148 -0.87 -8.31 22.76
C LEU A 148 -1.88 -9.01 23.69
N SER A 149 -3.16 -9.00 23.34
CA SER A 149 -4.22 -9.66 24.10
C SER A 149 -4.17 -11.20 24.07
N GLY A 150 -3.26 -11.77 23.27
CA GLY A 150 -2.89 -13.19 23.31
C GLY A 150 -1.51 -13.44 23.95
N PRO A 151 -0.47 -13.80 23.17
CA PRO A 151 0.82 -14.33 23.65
C PRO A 151 1.71 -13.37 24.49
N TYR A 152 1.34 -12.11 24.70
CA TYR A 152 2.12 -11.16 25.50
C TYR A 152 1.54 -10.92 26.90
N VAL A 153 0.35 -11.45 27.23
CA VAL A 153 -0.24 -11.34 28.58
C VAL A 153 0.67 -11.95 29.66
N THR A 154 1.49 -12.93 29.29
CA THR A 154 2.42 -13.64 30.19
C THR A 154 3.88 -13.26 30.03
N LYS A 155 4.24 -12.41 29.06
CA LYS A 155 5.64 -12.02 28.80
C LYS A 155 6.02 -10.76 29.55
N ASN A 156 7.22 -10.77 30.12
CA ASN A 156 7.79 -9.59 30.78
C ASN A 156 8.07 -8.50 29.72
N LEU A 157 7.78 -7.23 30.02
CA LEU A 157 8.03 -6.07 29.15
C LEU A 157 9.49 -6.00 28.64
N ASN A 158 10.42 -6.57 29.38
CA ASN A 158 11.84 -6.64 29.02
C ASN A 158 12.18 -7.65 27.90
N GLU A 159 11.25 -8.55 27.56
CA GLU A 159 11.39 -9.51 26.46
C GLU A 159 10.92 -8.95 25.12
N ILE A 160 10.20 -7.82 25.14
CA ILE A 160 9.73 -7.12 23.94
C ILE A 160 10.91 -6.36 23.34
N ARG A 161 11.38 -6.79 22.16
CA ARG A 161 12.54 -6.23 21.47
C ARG A 161 12.18 -5.66 20.10
N GLY A 162 12.99 -4.72 19.62
CA GLY A 162 12.88 -4.16 18.28
C GLY A 162 11.61 -3.33 18.04
N PHE A 163 11.03 -3.47 16.85
CA PHE A 163 9.88 -2.68 16.40
C PHE A 163 8.62 -2.88 17.25
N ASP A 164 8.45 -4.05 17.89
CA ASP A 164 7.33 -4.31 18.82
C ASP A 164 7.32 -3.33 20.01
N LYS A 165 8.48 -2.85 20.48
CA LYS A 165 8.56 -1.85 21.55
C LYS A 165 8.07 -0.48 21.07
N VAL A 166 8.37 -0.13 19.83
CA VAL A 166 7.91 1.12 19.19
C VAL A 166 6.39 1.07 19.02
N LEU A 167 5.86 -0.07 18.56
CA LEU A 167 4.41 -0.29 18.43
C LEU A 167 3.68 -0.21 19.77
N MET A 168 4.29 -0.69 20.86
CA MET A 168 3.72 -0.57 22.21
C MET A 168 3.65 0.88 22.68
N VAL A 169 4.68 1.68 22.43
CA VAL A 169 4.64 3.12 22.72
C VAL A 169 3.55 3.80 21.88
N ALA A 170 3.46 3.47 20.59
CA ALA A 170 2.45 4.04 19.70
C ALA A 170 1.02 3.67 20.13
N LEU A 171 0.79 2.43 20.56
CA LEU A 171 -0.47 1.95 21.10
C LEU A 171 -0.87 2.70 22.37
N ASN A 172 0.05 2.86 23.32
CA ASN A 172 -0.22 3.57 24.56
C ASN A 172 -0.55 5.04 24.28
N MET A 173 0.24 5.72 23.44
CA MET A 173 -0.06 7.10 23.04
C MET A 173 -1.41 7.24 22.33
N TRP A 174 -1.78 6.24 21.51
CA TRP A 174 -3.08 6.22 20.84
C TRP A 174 -4.24 6.05 21.82
N LYS A 175 -4.11 5.15 22.81
CA LYS A 175 -5.10 4.96 23.88
C LYS A 175 -5.27 6.24 24.71
N ASP A 176 -4.17 6.86 25.13
CA ASP A 176 -4.19 8.15 25.84
C ASP A 176 -4.89 9.24 25.03
N ASP A 177 -4.63 9.32 23.72
CA ASP A 177 -5.26 10.32 22.85
C ASP A 177 -6.76 10.09 22.68
N THR A 178 -7.19 8.82 22.63
CA THR A 178 -8.61 8.50 22.58
C THR A 178 -9.31 8.83 23.89
N GLU A 179 -8.70 8.51 25.03
CA GLU A 179 -9.24 8.80 26.36
C GLU A 179 -9.37 10.30 26.60
N ALA A 180 -8.32 11.08 26.31
CA ALA A 180 -8.36 12.54 26.41
C ALA A 180 -9.46 13.18 25.54
N LYS A 181 -9.74 12.59 24.37
CA LYS A 181 -10.85 13.02 23.51
C LYS A 181 -12.20 12.73 24.15
N PHE A 182 -12.39 11.53 24.72
CA PHE A 182 -13.62 11.17 25.42
C PHE A 182 -13.87 12.06 26.64
N GLU A 183 -12.86 12.30 27.48
CA GLU A 183 -13.00 13.17 28.66
C GLU A 183 -13.43 14.58 28.30
N LYS A 184 -12.86 15.15 27.23
CA LYS A 184 -13.24 16.49 26.79
C LYS A 184 -14.63 16.54 26.19
N LEU A 185 -15.03 15.53 25.42
CA LEU A 185 -16.40 15.39 24.93
C LEU A 185 -17.42 15.35 26.07
N ASN A 186 -17.12 14.60 27.14
CA ASN A 186 -17.97 14.55 28.33
C ASN A 186 -18.07 15.91 29.03
N LYS A 187 -16.95 16.62 29.23
CA LYS A 187 -16.96 17.97 29.81
C LYS A 187 -17.77 18.97 28.99
N ASP A 188 -17.66 18.91 27.66
CA ASP A 188 -18.45 19.76 26.77
C ASP A 188 -19.94 19.41 26.89
N PHE A 189 -20.29 18.11 26.91
CA PHE A 189 -21.67 17.65 27.10
C PHE A 189 -22.28 18.11 28.44
N ASP A 190 -21.56 17.95 29.55
CA ASP A 190 -22.03 18.37 30.87
C ASP A 190 -22.34 19.87 30.92
N LYS A 191 -21.52 20.70 30.23
CA LYS A 191 -21.74 22.14 30.10
C LYS A 191 -23.01 22.49 29.31
N TYR A 192 -23.44 21.64 28.37
CA TYR A 192 -24.68 21.84 27.62
C TYR A 192 -25.90 21.37 28.40
N VAL A 193 -25.78 20.32 29.22
CA VAL A 193 -26.89 19.78 30.03
C VAL A 193 -27.12 20.62 31.30
N SER A 194 -26.11 21.33 31.81
CA SER A 194 -26.22 22.20 32.99
C SER A 194 -26.77 23.60 32.69
N LYS A 195 -27.33 23.85 31.50
CA LYS A 195 -27.94 25.11 31.06
C LYS A 195 -29.41 24.92 30.74
#